data_AF-A0A0S7BHQ4-F1
#
_entry.id   AF-A0A0S7BHQ4-F1
#
_cell.length_a   1.000
_cell.length_b   1.000
_cell.length_c   1.000
_cell.angle_alpha   90.00
_cell.angle_beta   90.00
_cell.angle_gamma   90.00
#
_symmetry.space_group_name_H-M   'P 1'
#
loop_
_entity.id
_entity.type
_entity.pdbx_description
1 polymer ?
#
loop_
_entity_poly.entity_id
_entity_poly.type
_entity_poly.pdbx_seq_one_letter_code
_entity_poly.pdbx_strand_id
1 'polypeptide(L)'
;MQIIALLIASLIPLLALYLIYKLDLYKTGNFRSVLICFLAGVVGFWAASMINRTTISLGWLPRTSVVRYSAPVVEEICKGLVLLYLVRRPNFTYFVEGAIYGFAAGIGFAIFENYQYILAARDAGLSVAIGRVLSTNLIHATTCGLLGIALGLARFQRGFRVALVSLAGLMLAMLLHIGFNNLVTRVNSGLLLVYAAICGLGGAGIIALAIRRGLKEEKVWIEETLGMDDRVTVHEANAVQSIQNVHEILKPLAQRFGDKKAAQIERFLIIQARLGILRKSLEKLNDERMKRSVEEQMARLRIEMDAARRDVGSYAMLYLRYTFPEDASPLWGRLETAIQEKAAARPATGGINLWANLQSRQAEKKSETPAPSSDTPAS
;
A
#
# COMPACT_ATOMS: atom_id res chain seq x y z
N MET A 1 -27.94 -27.26 11.13
CA MET A 1 -26.71 -26.58 11.60
C MET A 1 -25.64 -26.43 10.53
N GLN A 2 -25.35 -27.44 9.69
CA GLN A 2 -24.27 -27.36 8.69
C GLN A 2 -24.46 -26.25 7.65
N ILE A 3 -25.68 -26.03 7.15
CA ILE A 3 -25.96 -24.93 6.20
C ILE A 3 -25.60 -23.58 6.82
N ILE A 4 -25.98 -23.34 8.07
CA ILE A 4 -25.66 -22.11 8.81
C ILE A 4 -24.13 -21.96 8.94
N ALA A 5 -23.41 -23.03 9.26
CA ALA A 5 -21.95 -23.04 9.34
C ALA A 5 -21.28 -22.65 8.00
N LEU A 6 -21.76 -23.18 6.88
CA LEU A 6 -21.27 -22.84 5.54
C LEU A 6 -21.58 -21.38 5.16
N LEU A 7 -22.77 -20.88 5.51
CA LEU A 7 -23.15 -19.48 5.30
C LEU A 7 -22.22 -18.54 6.09
N ILE A 8 -21.98 -18.81 7.37
CA ILE A 8 -21.05 -18.04 8.21
C ILE A 8 -19.63 -18.05 7.61
N ALA A 9 -19.15 -19.22 7.21
CA ALA A 9 -17.83 -19.42 6.63
C ALA A 9 -17.62 -18.71 5.28
N SER A 10 -18.70 -18.23 4.64
CA SER A 10 -18.67 -17.55 3.35
C SER A 10 -18.98 -16.06 3.47
N LEU A 11 -20.10 -15.73 4.11
CA LEU A 11 -20.61 -14.36 4.17
C LEU A 11 -19.69 -13.43 4.94
N ILE A 12 -19.12 -13.90 6.06
CA ILE A 12 -18.21 -13.08 6.88
C ILE A 12 -16.94 -12.72 6.10
N PRO A 13 -16.18 -13.68 5.54
CA PRO A 13 -14.98 -13.33 4.76
C PRO A 13 -15.30 -12.54 3.48
N LEU A 14 -16.44 -12.79 2.82
CA LEU A 14 -16.88 -11.97 1.67
C LEU A 14 -17.21 -10.54 2.08
N LEU A 15 -17.88 -10.35 3.23
CA LEU A 15 -18.14 -9.03 3.79
C LEU A 15 -16.82 -8.33 4.13
N ALA A 16 -15.86 -9.03 4.74
CA ALA A 16 -14.54 -8.47 5.01
C ALA A 16 -13.81 -8.04 3.72
N LEU A 17 -13.86 -8.87 2.67
CA LEU A 17 -13.31 -8.51 1.36
C LEU A 17 -14.01 -7.29 0.76
N TYR A 18 -15.33 -7.21 0.85
CA TYR A 18 -16.10 -6.06 0.39
C TYR A 18 -15.74 -4.79 1.14
N LEU A 19 -15.60 -4.86 2.48
CA LEU A 19 -15.18 -3.72 3.30
C LEU A 19 -13.76 -3.25 2.93
N ILE A 20 -12.81 -4.17 2.76
CA ILE A 20 -11.44 -3.81 2.36
C ILE A 20 -11.41 -3.23 0.94
N TYR A 21 -12.18 -3.80 0.01
CA TYR A 21 -12.33 -3.24 -1.33
C TYR A 21 -12.89 -1.80 -1.29
N LYS A 22 -13.82 -1.51 -0.37
CA LYS A 22 -14.35 -0.16 -0.16
C LYS A 22 -13.37 0.79 0.52
N LEU A 23 -12.41 0.27 1.29
CA LEU A 23 -11.35 1.06 1.92
C LEU A 23 -10.22 1.45 0.95
N ASP A 24 -10.26 1.00 -0.32
CA ASP A 24 -9.35 1.50 -1.36
C ASP A 24 -9.61 2.98 -1.65
N LEU A 25 -8.89 3.83 -0.91
CA LEU A 25 -9.01 5.29 -0.92
C LEU A 25 -8.81 5.91 -2.31
N TYR A 26 -7.96 5.30 -3.13
CA TYR A 26 -7.63 5.82 -4.46
C TYR A 26 -8.49 5.18 -5.56
N LYS A 27 -9.37 4.22 -5.20
CA LYS A 27 -10.23 3.45 -6.11
C LYS A 27 -9.43 2.86 -7.29
N THR A 28 -8.19 2.47 -7.03
CA THR A 28 -7.23 2.02 -8.05
C THR A 28 -7.54 0.58 -8.47
N GLY A 29 -8.02 -0.23 -7.51
CA GLY A 29 -8.37 -1.62 -7.72
C GLY A 29 -9.55 -1.81 -8.67
N ASN A 30 -9.29 -2.44 -9.82
CA ASN A 30 -10.36 -2.89 -10.71
C ASN A 30 -11.08 -4.09 -10.08
N PHE A 31 -12.41 -4.01 -9.95
CA PHE A 31 -13.26 -5.10 -9.47
C PHE A 31 -12.96 -6.43 -10.20
N ARG A 32 -12.69 -6.36 -11.51
CA ARG A 32 -12.32 -7.55 -12.30
C ARG A 32 -11.05 -8.21 -11.79
N SER A 33 -10.02 -7.45 -11.44
CA SER A 33 -8.77 -7.98 -10.91
C SER A 33 -8.97 -8.64 -9.54
N VAL A 34 -9.76 -8.00 -8.66
CA VAL A 34 -10.13 -8.56 -7.35
C VAL A 34 -10.88 -9.88 -7.52
N LEU A 35 -11.85 -9.93 -8.43
CA LEU A 35 -12.60 -11.15 -8.73
C LEU A 35 -11.70 -12.25 -9.32
N ILE A 36 -10.79 -11.91 -10.22
CA ILE A 36 -9.80 -12.86 -10.77
C ILE A 36 -8.93 -13.43 -9.64
N CYS A 37 -8.43 -12.60 -8.72
CA CYS A 37 -7.66 -13.07 -7.57
C CYS A 37 -8.48 -14.01 -6.69
N PHE A 38 -9.72 -13.64 -6.37
CA PHE A 38 -10.62 -14.48 -5.59
C PHE A 38 -10.82 -15.86 -6.24
N LEU A 39 -11.18 -15.89 -7.53
CA LEU A 39 -11.39 -17.13 -8.27
C LEU A 39 -10.09 -17.94 -8.41
N ALA A 40 -8.95 -17.29 -8.61
CA ALA A 40 -7.66 -17.97 -8.62
C ALA A 40 -7.31 -18.57 -7.25
N GLY A 41 -7.72 -17.94 -6.15
CA GLY A 41 -7.64 -18.51 -4.81
C GLY A 41 -8.46 -19.80 -4.68
N VAL A 42 -9.68 -19.81 -5.22
CA VAL A 42 -10.54 -21.02 -5.29
C VAL A 42 -9.86 -22.12 -6.09
N VAL A 43 -9.34 -21.81 -7.28
CA VAL A 43 -8.60 -22.77 -8.11
C VAL A 43 -7.35 -23.27 -7.39
N GLY A 44 -6.64 -22.36 -6.71
CA GLY A 44 -5.47 -22.65 -5.90
C GLY A 44 -5.77 -23.64 -4.78
N PHE A 45 -6.93 -23.55 -4.14
CA PHE A 45 -7.39 -24.54 -3.16
C PHE A 45 -7.51 -25.94 -3.77
N TRP A 46 -8.19 -26.07 -4.90
CA TRP A 46 -8.36 -27.37 -5.55
C TRP A 46 -7.01 -27.97 -5.98
N ALA A 47 -6.12 -27.16 -6.57
CA ALA A 47 -4.78 -27.58 -6.96
C ALA A 47 -3.97 -28.05 -5.74
N ALA A 48 -3.91 -27.24 -4.68
CA ALA A 48 -3.16 -27.58 -3.47
C ALA A 48 -3.76 -28.82 -2.76
N SER A 49 -5.08 -28.92 -2.67
CA SER A 49 -5.78 -30.08 -2.08
C SER A 49 -5.45 -31.36 -2.85
N MET A 50 -5.42 -31.32 -4.18
CA MET A 50 -5.06 -32.47 -5.01
C MET A 50 -3.59 -32.90 -4.79
N ILE A 51 -2.66 -31.94 -4.80
CA ILE A 51 -1.23 -32.21 -4.53
C ILE A 51 -1.06 -32.81 -3.14
N ASN A 52 -1.64 -32.18 -2.11
CA ASN A 52 -1.52 -32.63 -0.73
C ASN A 52 -2.11 -34.04 -0.52
N ARG A 53 -3.26 -34.35 -1.13
CA ARG A 53 -3.85 -35.70 -1.07
C ARG A 53 -2.98 -36.74 -1.77
N THR A 54 -2.42 -36.40 -2.92
CA THR A 54 -1.54 -37.29 -3.69
C THR A 54 -0.26 -37.61 -2.90
N THR A 55 0.35 -36.59 -2.29
CA THR A 55 1.52 -36.76 -1.41
C THR A 55 1.24 -37.72 -0.25
N ILE A 56 0.03 -37.64 0.34
CA ILE A 56 -0.39 -38.55 1.41
C ILE A 56 -0.66 -39.96 0.86
N SER A 57 -1.38 -40.09 -0.26
CA SER A 57 -1.79 -41.40 -0.79
C SER A 57 -0.62 -42.22 -1.35
N LEU A 58 0.40 -41.55 -1.88
CA LEU A 58 1.63 -42.19 -2.35
C LEU A 58 2.61 -42.52 -1.21
N GLY A 59 2.28 -42.14 0.04
CA GLY A 59 3.12 -42.40 1.21
C GLY A 59 4.42 -41.59 1.26
N TRP A 60 4.54 -40.52 0.45
CA TRP A 60 5.76 -39.69 0.44
C TRP A 60 5.99 -38.98 1.77
N LEU A 61 4.91 -38.52 2.40
CA LEU A 61 4.94 -37.90 3.72
C LEU A 61 3.74 -38.33 4.56
N PRO A 62 3.89 -38.52 5.88
CA PRO A 62 2.77 -38.78 6.76
C PRO A 62 1.83 -37.57 6.81
N ARG A 63 0.53 -37.82 6.99
CA ARG A 63 -0.52 -36.79 7.03
C ARG A 63 -0.20 -35.63 7.96
N THR A 64 0.38 -35.91 9.12
CA THR A 64 0.76 -34.90 10.12
C THR A 64 1.83 -33.95 9.60
N SER A 65 2.84 -34.46 8.90
CA SER A 65 3.89 -33.64 8.26
C SER A 65 3.34 -32.83 7.09
N VAL A 66 2.41 -33.40 6.32
CA VAL A 66 1.76 -32.66 5.23
C VAL A 66 0.99 -31.47 5.80
N VAL A 67 0.07 -31.70 6.73
CA VAL A 67 -0.77 -30.62 7.32
C VAL A 67 0.07 -29.53 7.99
N ARG A 68 1.17 -29.91 8.67
CA ARG A 68 1.97 -28.96 9.46
C ARG A 68 3.02 -28.20 8.66
N TYR A 69 3.53 -28.76 7.56
CA TYR A 69 4.69 -28.21 6.86
C TYR A 69 4.48 -28.12 5.35
N SER A 70 4.21 -29.23 4.68
CA SER A 70 4.18 -29.26 3.21
C SER A 70 2.96 -28.54 2.62
N ALA A 71 1.77 -28.72 3.22
CA ALA A 71 0.54 -28.11 2.75
C ALA A 71 0.63 -26.58 2.75
N PRO A 72 1.00 -25.89 3.85
CA PRO A 72 1.20 -24.43 3.82
C PRO A 72 2.12 -23.94 2.69
N VAL A 73 3.20 -24.67 2.38
CA VAL A 73 4.13 -24.31 1.29
C VAL A 73 3.44 -24.38 -0.05
N VAL A 74 2.78 -25.51 -0.35
CA VAL A 74 2.06 -25.71 -1.62
C VAL A 74 0.95 -24.67 -1.77
N GLU A 75 0.21 -24.41 -0.70
CA GLU A 75 -0.90 -23.46 -0.69
C GLU A 75 -0.45 -22.02 -0.95
N GLU A 76 0.61 -21.54 -0.30
CA GLU A 76 1.15 -20.20 -0.56
C GLU A 76 1.68 -20.05 -1.99
N ILE A 77 2.31 -21.10 -2.55
CA ILE A 77 2.76 -21.09 -3.95
C ILE A 77 1.55 -20.97 -4.88
N CYS A 78 0.54 -21.85 -4.73
CA CYS A 78 -0.65 -21.86 -5.58
C CYS A 78 -1.38 -20.50 -5.55
N LYS A 79 -1.58 -19.92 -4.37
CA LYS A 79 -2.20 -18.59 -4.22
C LYS A 79 -1.31 -17.48 -4.79
N GLY A 80 0.01 -17.58 -4.65
CA GLY A 80 0.97 -16.58 -5.11
C GLY A 80 1.07 -16.43 -6.62
N LEU A 81 0.74 -17.46 -7.40
CA LEU A 81 0.87 -17.45 -8.86
C LEU A 81 0.05 -16.34 -9.54
N VAL A 82 -1.19 -16.12 -9.09
CA VAL A 82 -2.04 -15.04 -9.66
C VAL A 82 -1.49 -13.66 -9.33
N LEU A 83 -0.91 -13.49 -8.13
CA LEU A 83 -0.31 -12.23 -7.71
C LEU A 83 0.95 -11.94 -8.53
N LEU A 84 1.80 -12.95 -8.73
CA LEU A 84 3.01 -12.85 -9.54
C LEU A 84 2.69 -12.42 -10.99
N TYR A 85 1.57 -12.92 -11.53
CA TYR A 85 1.05 -12.56 -12.83
C TYR A 85 0.50 -11.14 -12.87
N LEU A 86 -0.40 -10.76 -11.95
CA LEU A 86 -1.07 -9.45 -11.97
C LEU A 86 -0.13 -8.29 -11.67
N VAL A 87 0.86 -8.49 -10.78
CA VAL A 87 1.87 -7.48 -10.49
C VAL A 87 2.74 -7.15 -11.72
N ARG A 88 2.75 -8.01 -12.75
CA ARG A 88 3.42 -7.73 -14.04
C ARG A 88 2.51 -7.05 -15.05
N ARG A 89 1.25 -6.74 -14.72
CA ARG A 89 0.32 -6.09 -15.66
C ARG A 89 0.44 -4.57 -15.59
N PRO A 90 0.27 -3.84 -16.71
CA PRO A 90 0.37 -2.38 -16.72
C PRO A 90 -0.67 -1.66 -15.85
N ASN A 91 -1.81 -2.31 -15.62
CA ASN A 91 -2.87 -1.77 -14.75
C ASN A 91 -2.55 -1.91 -13.26
N PHE A 92 -1.47 -2.61 -12.88
CA PHE A 92 -1.01 -2.65 -11.50
C PHE A 92 -0.23 -1.38 -11.19
N THR A 93 -0.71 -0.63 -10.21
CA THR A 93 -0.25 0.73 -9.95
C THR A 93 0.67 0.80 -8.73
N TYR A 94 0.34 0.16 -7.60
CA TYR A 94 1.19 0.23 -6.39
C TYR A 94 0.94 -0.92 -5.40
N PHE A 95 1.77 -0.97 -4.35
CA PHE A 95 1.83 -2.14 -3.45
C PHE A 95 0.56 -2.39 -2.62
N VAL A 96 -0.30 -1.37 -2.36
CA VAL A 96 -1.57 -1.60 -1.64
C VAL A 96 -2.56 -2.36 -2.51
N GLU A 97 -2.58 -2.17 -3.83
CA GLU A 97 -3.34 -3.04 -4.72
C GLU A 97 -2.85 -4.49 -4.61
N GLY A 98 -1.54 -4.68 -4.45
CA GLY A 98 -0.95 -5.98 -4.13
C GLY A 98 -1.55 -6.58 -2.87
N ALA A 99 -1.69 -5.80 -1.81
CA ALA A 99 -2.34 -6.22 -0.56
C ALA A 99 -3.80 -6.64 -0.78
N ILE A 100 -4.57 -5.86 -1.54
CA ILE A 100 -6.00 -6.12 -1.83
C ILE A 100 -6.15 -7.40 -2.68
N TYR A 101 -5.31 -7.55 -3.71
CA TYR A 101 -5.28 -8.74 -4.57
C TYR A 101 -4.88 -9.98 -3.78
N GLY A 102 -3.88 -9.86 -2.91
CA GLY A 102 -3.48 -10.90 -1.98
C GLY A 102 -4.60 -11.30 -1.03
N PHE A 103 -5.26 -10.32 -0.41
CA PHE A 103 -6.41 -10.55 0.46
C PHE A 103 -7.53 -11.30 -0.27
N ALA A 104 -7.87 -10.89 -1.49
CA ALA A 104 -8.89 -11.55 -2.31
C ALA A 104 -8.55 -13.02 -2.61
N ALA A 105 -7.31 -13.31 -3.03
CA ALA A 105 -6.85 -14.68 -3.28
C ALA A 105 -6.86 -15.54 -2.00
N GLY A 106 -6.44 -14.97 -0.86
CA GLY A 106 -6.49 -15.62 0.43
C GLY A 106 -7.92 -15.98 0.85
N ILE A 107 -8.86 -15.05 0.69
CA ILE A 107 -10.28 -15.25 1.04
C ILE A 107 -10.93 -16.32 0.15
N GLY A 108 -10.69 -16.26 -1.16
CA GLY A 108 -11.22 -17.29 -2.09
C GLY A 108 -10.74 -18.69 -1.72
N PHE A 109 -9.46 -18.82 -1.38
CA PHE A 109 -8.90 -20.08 -0.89
C PHE A 109 -9.55 -20.54 0.43
N ALA A 110 -9.61 -19.64 1.42
CA ALA A 110 -10.03 -19.96 2.77
C ALA A 110 -11.50 -20.42 2.85
N ILE A 111 -12.39 -19.87 2.02
CA ILE A 111 -13.81 -20.28 1.98
C ILE A 111 -13.94 -21.77 1.66
N PHE A 112 -13.26 -22.24 0.61
CA PHE A 112 -13.36 -23.64 0.19
C PHE A 112 -12.59 -24.58 1.13
N GLU A 113 -11.49 -24.11 1.72
CA GLU A 113 -10.85 -24.86 2.78
C GLU A 113 -11.78 -25.02 3.99
N ASN A 114 -12.47 -23.96 4.41
CA ASN A 114 -13.45 -24.02 5.49
C ASN A 114 -14.55 -25.04 5.22
N TYR A 115 -15.06 -25.11 3.99
CA TYR A 115 -16.06 -26.11 3.63
C TYR A 115 -15.54 -27.52 3.86
N GLN A 116 -14.30 -27.82 3.45
CA GLN A 116 -13.69 -29.12 3.66
C GLN A 116 -13.65 -29.51 5.15
N TYR A 117 -13.30 -28.56 6.04
CA TYR A 117 -13.25 -28.82 7.49
C TYR A 117 -14.65 -28.91 8.12
N ILE A 118 -15.58 -28.04 7.73
CA ILE A 118 -16.95 -28.01 8.27
C ILE A 118 -17.69 -29.30 7.90
N LEU A 119 -17.59 -29.74 6.65
CA LEU A 119 -18.22 -30.96 6.18
C LEU A 119 -17.62 -32.22 6.84
N ALA A 120 -16.33 -32.19 7.17
CA ALA A 120 -15.67 -33.26 7.92
C ALA A 120 -16.07 -33.31 9.41
N ALA A 121 -16.49 -32.17 9.99
CA ALA A 121 -16.76 -32.03 11.42
C ALA A 121 -18.15 -32.52 11.88
N ARG A 122 -18.99 -33.02 10.97
CA ARG A 122 -20.36 -33.53 11.22
C ARG A 122 -21.18 -32.63 12.17
N ASP A 123 -21.23 -32.95 13.46
CA ASP A 123 -22.04 -32.26 14.49
C ASP A 123 -21.38 -30.97 15.02
N ALA A 124 -20.05 -30.84 14.87
CA ALA A 124 -19.28 -29.67 15.30
C ALA A 124 -19.11 -28.60 14.21
N GLY A 125 -19.87 -28.68 13.10
CA GLY A 125 -19.69 -27.80 11.95
C GLY A 125 -19.77 -26.30 12.30
N LEU A 126 -20.67 -25.90 13.22
CA LEU A 126 -20.83 -24.50 13.61
C LEU A 126 -19.64 -23.97 14.41
N SER A 127 -19.16 -24.71 15.40
CA SER A 127 -17.99 -24.30 16.20
C SER A 127 -16.72 -24.26 15.34
N VAL A 128 -16.58 -25.21 14.42
CA VAL A 128 -15.49 -25.22 13.43
C VAL A 128 -15.56 -24.01 12.50
N ALA A 129 -16.76 -23.66 12.00
CA ALA A 129 -16.92 -22.48 11.17
C ALA A 129 -16.51 -21.19 11.89
N ILE A 130 -16.99 -20.98 13.13
CA ILE A 130 -16.65 -19.79 13.93
C ILE A 130 -15.14 -19.73 14.18
N GLY A 131 -14.54 -20.83 14.65
CA GLY A 131 -13.11 -20.87 14.94
C GLY A 131 -12.25 -20.57 13.71
N ARG A 132 -12.62 -21.12 12.54
CA ARG A 132 -11.88 -20.91 11.29
C ARG A 132 -12.07 -19.51 10.69
N VAL A 133 -13.28 -18.94 10.79
CA VAL A 133 -13.52 -17.57 10.36
C VAL A 133 -12.69 -16.56 11.16
N LEU A 134 -12.52 -16.79 12.47
CA LEU A 134 -11.73 -15.91 13.33
C LEU A 134 -10.22 -16.17 13.27
N SER A 135 -9.77 -17.22 12.57
CA SER A 135 -8.35 -17.57 12.51
C SER A 135 -7.85 -17.85 11.11
N THR A 136 -8.14 -19.02 10.56
CA THR A 136 -7.63 -19.49 9.27
C THR A 136 -7.91 -18.48 8.17
N ASN A 137 -9.12 -17.90 8.11
CA ASN A 137 -9.43 -16.84 7.14
C ASN A 137 -8.47 -15.65 7.24
N LEU A 138 -8.19 -15.17 8.44
CA LEU A 138 -7.29 -14.05 8.67
C LEU A 138 -5.85 -14.44 8.32
N ILE A 139 -5.43 -15.68 8.58
CA ILE A 139 -4.10 -16.17 8.17
C ILE A 139 -3.95 -16.23 6.66
N HIS A 140 -4.91 -16.80 5.92
CA HIS A 140 -4.85 -16.81 4.45
C HIS A 140 -4.86 -15.38 3.89
N ALA A 141 -5.68 -14.50 4.45
CA ALA A 141 -5.72 -13.10 4.08
C ALA A 141 -4.40 -12.37 4.36
N THR A 142 -3.80 -12.58 5.54
CA THR A 142 -2.55 -11.96 5.97
C THR A 142 -1.36 -12.44 5.15
N THR A 143 -1.19 -13.74 5.03
CA THR A 143 -0.07 -14.34 4.28
C THR A 143 -0.09 -13.91 2.82
N CYS A 144 -1.24 -13.99 2.15
CA CYS A 144 -1.37 -13.55 0.77
C CYS A 144 -1.33 -12.03 0.61
N GLY A 145 -1.89 -11.26 1.55
CA GLY A 145 -1.78 -9.80 1.56
C GLY A 145 -0.32 -9.33 1.67
N LEU A 146 0.46 -9.95 2.56
CA LEU A 146 1.90 -9.69 2.71
C LEU A 146 2.69 -10.08 1.47
N LEU A 147 2.39 -11.25 0.88
CA LEU A 147 2.99 -11.65 -0.40
C LEU A 147 2.67 -10.64 -1.51
N GLY A 148 1.42 -10.19 -1.60
CA GLY A 148 0.99 -9.18 -2.56
C GLY A 148 1.72 -7.84 -2.38
N ILE A 149 1.91 -7.38 -1.15
CA ILE A 149 2.72 -6.20 -0.82
C ILE A 149 4.16 -6.41 -1.27
N ALA A 150 4.77 -7.54 -0.92
CA ALA A 150 6.16 -7.83 -1.27
C ALA A 150 6.38 -7.86 -2.79
N LEU A 151 5.48 -8.51 -3.54
CA LEU A 151 5.53 -8.52 -5.00
C LEU A 151 5.33 -7.12 -5.58
N GLY A 152 4.39 -6.34 -5.03
CA GLY A 152 4.16 -4.95 -5.43
C GLY A 152 5.39 -4.06 -5.20
N LEU A 153 6.11 -4.26 -4.10
CA LEU A 153 7.38 -3.57 -3.83
C LEU A 153 8.51 -4.07 -4.75
N ALA A 154 8.57 -5.37 -5.00
CA ALA A 154 9.56 -5.99 -5.89
C ALA A 154 9.46 -5.48 -7.33
N ARG A 155 8.26 -5.09 -7.79
CA ARG A 155 8.01 -4.50 -9.12
C ARG A 155 8.90 -3.28 -9.41
N PHE A 156 9.23 -2.51 -8.37
CA PHE A 156 10.04 -1.29 -8.49
C PHE A 156 11.52 -1.51 -8.17
N GLN A 157 11.94 -2.76 -7.95
CA GLN A 157 13.34 -3.13 -7.71
C GLN A 157 14.09 -3.44 -9.03
N ARG A 158 15.41 -3.62 -8.95
CA ARG A 158 16.28 -3.95 -10.10
C ARG A 158 17.09 -5.23 -9.86
N GLY A 159 17.32 -5.98 -10.95
CA GLY A 159 18.17 -7.17 -10.96
C GLY A 159 17.77 -8.20 -9.89
N PHE A 160 18.77 -8.71 -9.17
CA PHE A 160 18.58 -9.73 -8.13
C PHE A 160 17.59 -9.30 -7.02
N ARG A 161 17.45 -7.99 -6.75
CA ARG A 161 16.55 -7.49 -5.69
C ARG A 161 15.09 -7.82 -5.97
N VAL A 162 14.68 -7.91 -7.25
CA VAL A 162 13.31 -8.32 -7.62
C VAL A 162 13.03 -9.73 -7.10
N ALA A 163 13.95 -10.67 -7.37
CA ALA A 163 13.83 -12.04 -6.91
C ALA A 163 13.93 -12.13 -5.38
N LEU A 164 14.87 -11.41 -4.76
CA LEU A 164 15.05 -11.41 -3.31
C LEU A 164 13.80 -10.94 -2.56
N VAL A 165 13.22 -9.80 -2.93
CA VAL A 165 12.03 -9.26 -2.26
C VAL A 165 10.81 -10.16 -2.49
N SER A 166 10.64 -10.68 -3.71
CA SER A 166 9.55 -11.60 -4.04
C SER A 166 9.65 -12.90 -3.23
N LEU A 167 10.85 -13.49 -3.17
CA LEU A 167 11.10 -14.74 -2.46
C LEU A 167 11.01 -14.55 -0.94
N ALA A 168 11.53 -13.44 -0.42
CA ALA A 168 11.41 -13.10 1.00
C ALA A 168 9.95 -12.96 1.43
N GLY A 169 9.11 -12.32 0.59
CA GLY A 169 7.67 -12.22 0.82
C GLY A 169 6.98 -13.58 0.83
N LEU A 170 7.32 -14.45 -0.12
CA LEU A 170 6.78 -15.81 -0.20
C LEU A 170 7.21 -16.66 0.99
N MET A 171 8.49 -16.61 1.35
CA MET A 171 9.02 -17.31 2.53
C MET A 171 8.35 -16.82 3.82
N LEU A 172 8.17 -15.51 3.98
CA LEU A 172 7.45 -14.96 5.13
C LEU A 172 6.02 -15.49 5.21
N ALA A 173 5.29 -15.49 4.08
CA ALA A 173 3.94 -16.05 4.01
C ALA A 173 3.92 -17.54 4.41
N MET A 174 4.84 -18.34 3.88
CA MET A 174 4.96 -19.77 4.20
C MET A 174 5.27 -20.00 5.68
N LEU A 175 6.25 -19.28 6.23
CA LEU A 175 6.67 -19.45 7.62
C LEU A 175 5.56 -19.05 8.60
N LEU A 176 4.83 -17.96 8.32
CA LEU A 176 3.67 -17.56 9.12
C LEU A 176 2.57 -18.63 9.07
N HIS A 177 2.28 -19.18 7.90
CA HIS A 177 1.27 -20.22 7.76
C HIS A 177 1.69 -21.54 8.44
N ILE A 178 2.93 -21.98 8.25
CA ILE A 178 3.51 -23.14 8.96
C ILE A 178 3.43 -22.93 10.47
N GLY A 179 3.85 -21.75 10.96
CA GLY A 179 3.80 -21.39 12.37
C GLY A 179 2.38 -21.48 12.92
N PHE A 180 1.41 -20.93 12.19
CA PHE A 180 0.00 -21.01 12.56
C PHE A 180 -0.50 -22.47 12.62
N ASN A 181 -0.27 -23.27 11.58
CA ASN A 181 -0.72 -24.67 11.56
C ASN A 181 -0.06 -25.49 12.68
N ASN A 182 1.22 -25.27 12.97
CA ASN A 182 1.90 -25.95 14.08
C ASN A 182 1.34 -25.56 15.44
N LEU A 183 0.89 -24.33 15.60
CA LEU A 183 0.35 -23.88 16.87
C LEU A 183 -1.11 -24.34 17.06
N VAL A 184 -1.96 -24.23 16.02
CA VAL A 184 -3.34 -24.76 16.06
C VAL A 184 -3.37 -26.28 16.29
N THR A 185 -2.43 -27.03 15.72
CA THR A 185 -2.38 -28.49 15.89
C THR A 185 -1.86 -28.95 17.27
N ARG A 186 -1.30 -28.04 18.08
CA ARG A 186 -0.72 -28.36 19.40
C ARG A 186 -1.53 -27.80 20.58
N VAL A 187 -2.45 -26.87 20.35
CA VAL A 187 -3.20 -26.20 21.40
C VAL A 187 -4.47 -26.97 21.76
N ASN A 188 -4.75 -27.12 23.06
CA ASN A 188 -5.98 -27.74 23.57
C ASN A 188 -7.24 -26.97 23.12
N SER A 189 -8.31 -27.70 22.87
CA SER A 189 -9.56 -27.21 22.25
C SER A 189 -10.16 -25.96 22.91
N GLY A 190 -9.99 -25.78 24.23
CA GLY A 190 -10.52 -24.62 24.97
C GLY A 190 -9.74 -23.32 24.76
N LEU A 191 -8.43 -23.37 24.51
CA LEU A 191 -7.59 -22.19 24.25
C LEU A 191 -7.45 -21.87 22.76
N LEU A 192 -7.89 -22.79 21.90
CA LEU A 192 -7.77 -22.68 20.45
C LEU A 192 -8.44 -21.42 19.90
N LEU A 193 -9.62 -21.04 20.44
CA LEU A 193 -10.34 -19.82 20.02
C LEU A 193 -9.62 -18.52 20.41
N VAL A 194 -9.00 -18.47 21.59
CA VAL A 194 -8.24 -17.30 22.04
C VAL A 194 -6.99 -17.13 21.18
N TYR A 195 -6.27 -18.22 20.94
CA TYR A 195 -5.09 -18.23 20.08
C TYR A 195 -5.43 -17.85 18.63
N ALA A 196 -6.50 -18.44 18.09
CA ALA A 196 -7.11 -18.12 16.81
C ALA A 196 -7.33 -16.62 16.64
N ALA A 197 -8.00 -16.01 17.63
CA ALA A 197 -8.29 -14.58 17.63
C ALA A 197 -7.00 -13.73 17.70
N ILE A 198 -6.03 -14.07 18.55
CA ILE A 198 -4.76 -13.35 18.67
C ILE A 198 -4.00 -13.36 17.34
N CYS A 199 -3.88 -14.52 16.70
CA CYS A 199 -3.15 -14.63 15.44
C CYS A 199 -3.87 -13.95 14.28
N GLY A 200 -5.20 -14.11 14.23
CA GLY A 200 -6.00 -13.44 13.22
C GLY A 200 -5.91 -11.92 13.35
N LEU A 201 -6.22 -11.38 14.53
CA LEU A 201 -6.19 -9.94 14.80
C LEU A 201 -4.77 -9.36 14.69
N GLY A 202 -3.75 -10.10 15.15
CA GLY A 202 -2.35 -9.72 14.97
C GLY A 202 -1.96 -9.62 13.50
N GLY A 203 -2.35 -10.62 12.69
CA GLY A 203 -2.14 -10.61 11.24
C GLY A 203 -2.85 -9.46 10.54
N ALA A 204 -4.11 -9.18 10.91
CA ALA A 204 -4.85 -8.01 10.41
C ALA A 204 -4.17 -6.69 10.81
N GLY A 205 -3.68 -6.59 12.05
CA GLY A 205 -2.91 -5.45 12.54
C GLY A 205 -1.64 -5.22 11.73
N ILE A 206 -0.89 -6.28 11.41
CA ILE A 206 0.32 -6.20 10.57
C ILE A 206 -0.01 -5.64 9.17
N ILE A 207 -1.05 -6.15 8.51
CA ILE A 207 -1.48 -5.62 7.20
C ILE A 207 -1.88 -4.15 7.33
N ALA A 208 -2.69 -3.82 8.33
CA ALA A 208 -3.16 -2.45 8.54
C ALA A 208 -1.98 -1.48 8.76
N LEU A 209 -0.96 -1.89 9.53
CA LEU A 209 0.27 -1.13 9.72
C LEU A 209 1.08 -0.99 8.42
N ALA A 210 1.20 -2.06 7.64
CA ALA A 210 1.90 -2.03 6.36
C ALA A 210 1.23 -1.09 5.36
N ILE A 211 -0.11 -1.14 5.24
CA ILE A 211 -0.90 -0.24 4.42
C ILE A 211 -0.75 1.20 4.91
N ARG A 212 -0.93 1.46 6.21
CA ARG A 212 -0.78 2.81 6.79
C ARG A 212 0.60 3.41 6.53
N ARG A 213 1.66 2.62 6.70
CA ARG A 213 3.04 3.06 6.44
C ARG A 213 3.23 3.45 4.98
N GLY A 214 2.84 2.60 4.05
CA GLY A 214 3.06 2.91 2.66
C GLY A 214 2.10 3.98 2.09
N LEU A 215 0.89 4.15 2.64
CA LEU A 215 0.04 5.33 2.35
C LEU A 215 0.70 6.63 2.80
N LYS A 216 1.42 6.63 3.94
CA LYS A 216 2.18 7.80 4.41
C LYS A 216 3.33 8.14 3.46
N GLU A 217 4.04 7.13 2.94
CA GLU A 217 5.08 7.33 1.93
C GLU A 217 4.50 7.84 0.60
N GLU A 218 3.31 7.37 0.24
CA GLU A 218 2.60 7.79 -0.97
C GLU A 218 2.15 9.24 -0.89
N LYS A 219 1.66 9.69 0.27
CA LYS A 219 1.30 11.09 0.53
C LYS A 219 2.48 12.04 0.29
N VAL A 220 3.68 11.72 0.81
CA VAL A 220 4.89 12.53 0.62
C VAL A 220 5.26 12.59 -0.86
N TRP A 221 5.21 11.46 -1.55
CA TRP A 221 5.55 11.42 -2.97
C TRP A 221 4.59 12.24 -3.84
N ILE A 222 3.28 12.15 -3.57
CA ILE A 222 2.27 12.90 -4.32
C ILE A 222 2.52 14.42 -4.23
N GLU A 223 3.01 14.91 -3.09
CA GLU A 223 3.42 16.30 -2.90
C GLU A 223 4.56 16.72 -3.82
N GLU A 224 5.62 15.90 -3.87
CA GLU A 224 6.84 16.21 -4.60
C GLU A 224 6.65 16.13 -6.12
N THR A 225 5.63 15.39 -6.57
CA THR A 225 5.54 14.95 -7.97
C THR A 225 4.31 15.51 -8.70
N LEU A 226 3.20 15.81 -7.99
CA LEU A 226 2.09 16.54 -8.59
C LEU A 226 2.48 18.01 -8.72
N GLY A 227 2.55 18.49 -9.96
CA GLY A 227 2.90 19.88 -10.23
C GLY A 227 2.33 20.37 -11.55
N MET A 228 2.94 21.44 -12.05
CA MET A 228 2.47 22.16 -13.23
C MET A 228 2.44 21.30 -14.50
N ASP A 229 3.29 20.28 -14.61
CA ASP A 229 3.28 19.33 -15.72
C ASP A 229 1.97 18.53 -15.83
N ASP A 230 1.28 18.31 -14.71
CA ASP A 230 -0.05 17.70 -14.67
C ASP A 230 -1.17 18.75 -14.56
N ARG A 231 -0.84 20.05 -14.68
CA ARG A 231 -1.76 21.17 -14.49
C ARG A 231 -2.45 21.12 -13.13
N VAL A 232 -1.77 20.66 -12.09
CA VAL A 232 -2.27 20.61 -10.71
C VAL A 232 -1.62 21.75 -9.92
N THR A 233 -2.42 22.56 -9.22
CA THR A 233 -1.89 23.64 -8.38
C THR A 233 -1.41 23.10 -7.04
N VAL A 234 -0.52 23.81 -6.34
CA VAL A 234 -0.03 23.43 -4.99
C VAL A 234 -1.21 23.20 -4.02
N HIS A 235 -2.20 24.10 -4.02
CA HIS A 235 -3.43 23.95 -3.22
C HIS A 235 -4.23 22.68 -3.55
N GLU A 236 -4.25 22.26 -4.82
CA GLU A 236 -4.96 21.05 -5.26
C GLU A 236 -4.17 19.81 -4.81
N ALA A 237 -2.85 19.82 -4.94
CA ALA A 237 -1.98 18.77 -4.41
C ALA A 237 -2.14 18.61 -2.89
N ASN A 238 -2.21 19.73 -2.14
CA ASN A 238 -2.47 19.73 -0.69
C ASN A 238 -3.85 19.13 -0.35
N ALA A 239 -4.87 19.41 -1.16
CA ALA A 239 -6.19 18.80 -0.99
C ALA A 239 -6.14 17.28 -1.20
N VAL A 240 -5.42 16.81 -2.22
CA VAL A 240 -5.21 15.37 -2.51
C VAL A 240 -4.50 14.65 -1.36
N GLN A 241 -3.56 15.29 -0.68
CA GLN A 241 -2.89 14.67 0.48
C GLN A 241 -3.82 14.29 1.62
N SER A 242 -4.98 14.94 1.67
CA SER A 242 -5.94 14.77 2.75
C SER A 242 -7.11 13.88 2.33
N ILE A 243 -6.95 13.13 1.24
CA ILE A 243 -7.96 12.23 0.69
C ILE A 243 -8.46 11.16 1.68
N GLN A 244 -7.64 10.78 2.67
CA GLN A 244 -8.06 9.86 3.74
C GLN A 244 -9.23 10.42 4.55
N ASN A 245 -9.27 11.76 4.70
CA ASN A 245 -10.29 12.51 5.42
C ASN A 245 -11.11 13.37 4.45
N VAL A 246 -11.22 12.96 3.18
CA VAL A 246 -11.87 13.77 2.14
C VAL A 246 -13.29 14.16 2.54
N HIS A 247 -14.03 13.28 3.21
CA HIS A 247 -15.38 13.57 3.65
C HIS A 247 -15.44 14.72 4.67
N GLU A 248 -14.55 14.72 5.67
CA GLU A 248 -14.46 15.80 6.66
C GLU A 248 -14.10 17.13 6.01
N ILE A 249 -13.21 17.11 5.02
CA ILE A 249 -12.73 18.34 4.40
C ILE A 249 -13.70 18.86 3.34
N LEU A 250 -14.51 17.98 2.77
CA LEU A 250 -15.59 18.36 1.89
C LEU A 250 -16.85 18.79 2.64
N LYS A 251 -16.96 18.63 3.97
CA LYS A 251 -18.15 19.10 4.73
C LYS A 251 -18.46 20.59 4.53
N PRO A 252 -17.49 21.53 4.65
CA PRO A 252 -17.77 22.95 4.39
C PRO A 252 -18.18 23.22 2.94
N LEU A 253 -17.61 22.45 2.00
CA LEU A 253 -17.95 22.52 0.58
C LEU A 253 -19.35 21.97 0.30
N ALA A 254 -19.75 20.88 0.96
CA ALA A 254 -21.09 20.29 0.87
C ALA A 254 -22.15 21.23 1.46
N GLN A 255 -21.87 21.84 2.60
CA GLN A 255 -22.76 22.84 3.22
C GLN A 255 -22.97 24.07 2.32
N ARG A 256 -21.92 24.51 1.61
CA ARG A 256 -21.98 25.70 0.76
C ARG A 256 -22.53 25.45 -0.65
N PHE A 257 -22.20 24.31 -1.25
CA PHE A 257 -22.48 24.03 -2.67
C PHE A 257 -23.38 22.81 -2.90
N GLY A 258 -23.79 22.12 -1.85
CA GLY A 258 -24.58 20.90 -1.89
C GLY A 258 -23.74 19.64 -2.10
N ASP A 259 -24.30 18.50 -1.71
CA ASP A 259 -23.63 17.18 -1.75
C ASP A 259 -23.21 16.77 -3.17
N LYS A 260 -23.99 17.16 -4.18
CA LYS A 260 -23.66 16.89 -5.58
C LYS A 260 -22.33 17.54 -5.99
N LYS A 261 -22.08 18.78 -5.57
CA LYS A 261 -20.85 19.50 -5.89
C LYS A 261 -19.67 18.95 -5.09
N ALA A 262 -19.89 18.61 -3.82
CA ALA A 262 -18.88 17.92 -3.01
C ALA A 262 -18.45 16.60 -3.65
N ALA A 263 -19.38 15.78 -4.14
CA ALA A 263 -19.06 14.55 -4.85
C ALA A 263 -18.28 14.78 -6.16
N GLN A 264 -18.56 15.86 -6.89
CA GLN A 264 -17.77 16.26 -8.07
C GLN A 264 -16.33 16.63 -7.69
N ILE A 265 -16.15 17.37 -6.59
CA ILE A 265 -14.81 17.73 -6.07
C ILE A 265 -14.08 16.47 -5.59
N GLU A 266 -14.75 15.57 -4.87
CA GLU A 266 -14.17 14.29 -4.45
C GLU A 266 -13.65 13.50 -5.65
N ARG A 267 -14.47 13.37 -6.70
CA ARG A 267 -14.07 12.71 -7.95
C ARG A 267 -12.85 13.39 -8.58
N PHE A 268 -12.84 14.71 -8.64
CA PHE A 268 -11.72 15.48 -9.18
C PHE A 268 -10.42 15.22 -8.40
N LEU A 269 -10.47 15.27 -7.06
CA LEU A 269 -9.31 14.98 -6.19
C LEU A 269 -8.83 13.52 -6.33
N ILE A 270 -9.74 12.55 -6.45
CA ILE A 270 -9.38 11.14 -6.68
C ILE A 270 -8.63 10.98 -8.02
N ILE A 271 -9.05 11.68 -9.09
CA ILE A 271 -8.36 11.62 -10.38
C ILE A 271 -6.93 12.19 -10.26
N GLN A 272 -6.75 13.30 -9.54
CA GLN A 272 -5.43 13.87 -9.29
C GLN A 272 -4.53 12.94 -8.46
N ALA A 273 -5.09 12.31 -7.43
CA ALA A 273 -4.37 11.30 -6.64
C ALA A 273 -3.87 10.14 -7.50
N ARG A 274 -4.73 9.63 -8.40
CA ARG A 274 -4.36 8.56 -9.35
C ARG A 274 -3.27 9.01 -10.31
N LEU A 275 -3.32 10.24 -10.81
CA LEU A 275 -2.25 10.80 -11.65
C LEU A 275 -0.91 10.81 -10.91
N GLY A 276 -0.89 11.23 -9.64
CA GLY A 276 0.32 11.19 -8.80
C GLY A 276 0.89 9.78 -8.63
N ILE A 277 0.03 8.78 -8.40
CA ILE A 277 0.42 7.37 -8.28
C ILE A 277 0.97 6.83 -9.61
N LEU A 278 0.34 7.16 -10.74
CA LEU A 278 0.83 6.73 -12.06
C LEU A 278 2.17 7.41 -12.40
N ARG A 279 2.36 8.68 -12.05
CA ARG A 279 3.64 9.37 -12.26
C ARG A 279 4.78 8.72 -11.47
N LYS A 280 4.53 8.38 -10.20
CA LYS A 280 5.45 7.55 -9.39
C LYS A 280 5.81 6.25 -10.09
N SER A 281 4.79 5.58 -10.63
CA SER A 281 4.95 4.31 -11.32
C SER A 281 5.80 4.49 -12.56
N LEU A 282 5.56 5.53 -13.36
CA LEU A 282 6.33 5.84 -14.56
C LEU A 282 7.81 6.05 -14.25
N GLU A 283 8.13 6.82 -13.20
CA GLU A 283 9.51 7.09 -12.78
C GLU A 283 10.24 5.86 -12.25
N LYS A 284 9.53 4.96 -11.55
CA LYS A 284 10.12 3.76 -10.94
C LYS A 284 10.13 2.54 -11.87
N LEU A 285 9.29 2.51 -12.90
CA LEU A 285 9.24 1.40 -13.85
C LEU A 285 10.47 1.41 -14.75
N ASN A 286 10.99 0.21 -15.02
CA ASN A 286 12.14 0.04 -15.91
C ASN A 286 11.74 -0.46 -17.30
N ASP A 287 10.60 -1.13 -17.44
CA ASP A 287 10.12 -1.70 -18.70
C ASP A 287 9.44 -0.64 -19.58
N GLU A 288 10.04 -0.34 -20.74
CA GLU A 288 9.54 0.65 -21.70
C GLU A 288 8.12 0.35 -22.20
N ARG A 289 7.74 -0.93 -22.34
CA ARG A 289 6.38 -1.28 -22.73
C ARG A 289 5.38 -0.92 -21.64
N MET A 290 5.76 -1.12 -20.38
CA MET A 290 4.91 -0.74 -19.24
C MET A 290 4.85 0.77 -19.09
N LYS A 291 5.97 1.49 -19.27
CA LYS A 291 5.99 2.96 -19.26
C LYS A 291 5.02 3.54 -20.27
N ARG A 292 5.08 3.11 -21.53
CA ARG A 292 4.13 3.55 -22.58
C ARG A 292 2.67 3.33 -22.18
N SER A 293 2.37 2.17 -21.60
CA SER A 293 1.00 1.89 -21.14
C SER A 293 0.57 2.76 -19.94
N VAL A 294 1.51 3.14 -19.06
CA VAL A 294 1.25 4.09 -17.97
C VAL A 294 1.05 5.50 -18.53
N GLU A 295 1.86 5.93 -19.49
CA GLU A 295 1.71 7.22 -20.18
C GLU A 295 0.34 7.35 -20.88
N GLU A 296 -0.10 6.29 -21.58
CA GLU A 296 -1.43 6.24 -22.19
C GLU A 296 -2.55 6.38 -21.13
N GLN A 297 -2.40 5.73 -19.97
CA GLN A 297 -3.35 5.85 -18.86
C GLN A 297 -3.35 7.26 -18.27
N MET A 298 -2.17 7.86 -18.08
CA MET A 298 -2.04 9.25 -17.62
C MET A 298 -2.68 10.23 -18.59
N ALA A 299 -2.49 10.06 -19.90
CA ALA A 299 -3.11 10.90 -20.92
C ALA A 299 -4.65 10.84 -20.85
N ARG A 300 -5.22 9.63 -20.69
CA ARG A 300 -6.67 9.46 -20.51
C ARG A 300 -7.17 10.12 -19.21
N LEU A 301 -6.44 9.94 -18.11
CA LEU A 301 -6.81 10.55 -16.82
C LEU A 301 -6.71 12.08 -16.86
N ARG A 302 -5.77 12.67 -17.60
CA ARG A 302 -5.70 14.13 -17.79
C ARG A 302 -6.95 14.68 -18.49
N ILE A 303 -7.45 13.97 -19.51
CA ILE A 303 -8.70 14.35 -20.18
C ILE A 303 -9.90 14.25 -19.22
N GLU A 304 -9.97 13.17 -18.44
CA GLU A 304 -11.02 12.97 -17.43
C GLU A 304 -10.96 14.03 -16.33
N MET A 305 -9.75 14.39 -15.88
CA MET A 305 -9.50 15.43 -14.89
C MET A 305 -9.97 16.79 -15.40
N ASP A 306 -9.65 17.16 -16.64
CA ASP A 306 -10.08 18.43 -17.22
C ASP A 306 -11.61 18.47 -17.38
N ALA A 307 -12.27 17.35 -17.70
CA ALA A 307 -13.72 17.26 -17.68
C ALA A 307 -14.29 17.42 -16.27
N ALA A 308 -13.75 16.71 -15.28
CA ALA A 308 -14.17 16.81 -13.89
C ALA A 308 -13.97 18.24 -13.32
N ARG A 309 -12.87 18.91 -13.69
CA ARG A 309 -12.61 20.30 -13.33
C ARG A 309 -13.68 21.25 -13.88
N ARG A 310 -14.11 21.04 -15.13
CA ARG A 310 -15.23 21.81 -15.73
C ARG A 310 -16.55 21.55 -15.01
N ASP A 311 -16.83 20.31 -14.64
CA ASP A 311 -18.05 19.94 -13.90
C ASP A 311 -18.11 20.58 -12.50
N VAL A 312 -16.97 20.69 -11.82
CA VAL A 312 -16.85 21.42 -10.54
C VAL A 312 -17.15 22.90 -10.76
N GLY A 313 -16.56 23.52 -11.77
CA GLY A 313 -16.78 24.92 -12.13
C GLY A 313 -15.91 25.90 -11.34
N SER A 314 -15.65 27.07 -11.94
CA SER A 314 -14.61 28.00 -11.49
C SER A 314 -14.77 28.50 -10.06
N TYR A 315 -16.00 28.77 -9.61
CA TYR A 315 -16.25 29.31 -8.28
C TYR A 315 -15.99 28.28 -7.16
N ALA A 316 -16.45 27.04 -7.35
CA ALA A 316 -16.17 25.96 -6.40
C ALA A 316 -14.68 25.59 -6.40
N MET A 317 -14.01 25.66 -7.56
CA MET A 317 -12.55 25.48 -7.65
C MET A 317 -11.77 26.56 -6.90
N LEU A 318 -12.18 27.82 -7.00
CA LEU A 318 -11.56 28.92 -6.25
C LEU A 318 -11.70 28.70 -4.74
N TYR A 319 -12.89 28.30 -4.29
CA TYR A 319 -13.15 28.02 -2.88
C TYR A 319 -12.33 26.83 -2.37
N LEU A 320 -12.22 25.76 -3.16
CA LEU A 320 -11.37 24.61 -2.85
C LEU A 320 -9.92 25.05 -2.62
N ARG A 321 -9.36 25.86 -3.53
CA ARG A 321 -7.97 26.34 -3.42
C ARG A 321 -7.75 27.26 -2.21
N TYR A 322 -8.75 28.06 -1.84
CA TYR A 322 -8.67 28.91 -0.65
C TYR A 322 -8.78 28.11 0.66
N THR A 323 -9.52 26.99 0.65
CA THR A 323 -9.70 26.13 1.83
C THR A 323 -8.40 25.39 2.20
N PHE A 324 -7.51 25.17 1.22
CA PHE A 324 -6.23 24.49 1.39
C PHE A 324 -5.06 25.43 1.06
N PRO A 325 -4.73 26.40 1.93
CA PRO A 325 -3.58 27.28 1.72
C PRO A 325 -2.25 26.50 1.63
N GLU A 326 -1.21 27.13 1.10
CA GLU A 326 0.09 26.51 0.85
C GLU A 326 0.77 26.01 2.16
N ASP A 327 0.35 26.55 3.32
CA ASP A 327 1.04 26.42 4.61
C ASP A 327 0.89 25.05 5.33
N ALA A 328 0.21 24.08 4.73
CA ALA A 328 -0.02 22.76 5.35
C ALA A 328 0.92 21.64 4.88
N SER A 329 2.12 21.98 4.39
CA SER A 329 3.11 20.96 4.03
C SER A 329 3.71 20.28 5.27
N PRO A 330 3.62 18.94 5.38
CA PRO A 330 4.37 18.18 6.39
C PRO A 330 5.88 18.35 6.26
N LEU A 331 6.39 18.73 5.08
CA LEU A 331 7.81 18.96 4.82
C LEU A 331 8.27 20.29 5.41
N TRP A 332 7.50 21.37 5.27
CA TRP A 332 7.82 22.65 5.93
C TRP A 332 7.85 22.49 7.45
N GLY A 333 6.89 21.78 8.02
CA GLY A 333 6.91 21.45 9.46
C GLY A 333 8.14 20.63 9.86
N ARG A 334 8.56 19.62 9.06
CA ARG A 334 9.78 18.84 9.33
C ARG A 334 11.07 19.62 9.10
N LEU A 335 11.11 20.47 8.09
CA LEU A 335 12.24 21.34 7.78
C LEU A 335 12.40 22.37 8.89
N GLU A 336 11.32 22.98 9.32
CA GLU A 336 11.29 23.92 10.44
C GLU A 336 11.69 23.23 11.74
N THR A 337 11.16 22.03 12.00
CA THR A 337 11.58 21.22 13.16
C THR A 337 13.06 20.85 13.07
N ALA A 338 13.56 20.43 11.90
CA ALA A 338 14.97 20.09 11.71
C ALA A 338 15.90 21.32 11.77
N ILE A 339 15.44 22.48 11.29
CA ILE A 339 16.13 23.77 11.41
C ILE A 339 16.16 24.18 12.88
N GLN A 340 15.06 24.03 13.62
CA GLN A 340 14.97 24.33 15.05
C GLN A 340 15.81 23.37 15.88
N GLU A 341 15.79 22.07 15.60
CA GLU A 341 16.67 21.07 16.24
C GLU A 341 18.14 21.38 15.95
N LYS A 342 18.49 21.73 14.72
CA LYS A 342 19.87 22.08 14.34
C LYS A 342 20.30 23.45 14.87
N ALA A 343 19.36 24.37 15.08
CA ALA A 343 19.58 25.65 15.75
C ALA A 343 19.72 25.48 17.27
N ALA A 344 18.96 24.58 17.89
CA ALA A 344 19.03 24.22 19.31
C ALA A 344 20.24 23.34 19.64
N ALA A 345 20.70 22.52 18.68
CA ALA A 345 21.90 21.71 18.79
C ALA A 345 23.21 22.49 18.52
N ARG A 346 23.13 23.79 18.20
CA ARG A 346 24.33 24.65 18.23
C ARG A 346 24.71 24.90 19.69
N PRO A 347 25.89 24.45 20.16
CA PRO A 347 26.33 24.78 21.50
C PRO A 347 26.52 26.30 21.62
N ALA A 348 26.08 26.87 22.74
CA ALA A 348 26.22 28.30 23.07
C ALA A 348 27.68 28.74 23.32
N THR A 349 28.66 27.93 22.96
CA THR A 349 30.09 28.18 23.18
C THR A 349 30.89 27.79 21.93
N GLY A 350 31.46 28.80 21.26
CA GLY A 350 32.75 28.68 20.57
C GLY A 350 32.81 28.07 19.15
N GLY A 351 31.74 28.10 18.35
CA GLY A 351 31.82 27.70 16.94
C GLY A 351 32.36 28.81 16.03
N ILE A 352 33.43 28.54 15.26
CA ILE A 352 34.05 29.46 14.29
C ILE A 352 32.98 30.11 13.42
N ASN A 353 32.82 31.43 13.59
CA ASN A 353 31.87 32.22 12.84
C ASN A 353 32.43 32.44 11.43
N LEU A 354 32.12 31.52 10.50
CA LEU A 354 32.58 31.53 9.11
C LEU A 354 32.35 32.89 8.43
N TRP A 355 31.27 33.58 8.78
CA TRP A 355 30.96 34.92 8.28
C TRP A 355 31.91 36.02 8.81
N ALA A 356 32.34 35.92 10.07
CA ALA A 356 33.33 36.85 10.63
C ALA A 356 34.72 36.63 10.02
N ASN A 357 35.09 35.37 9.76
CA ASN A 357 36.36 35.03 9.09
C ASN A 357 36.39 35.41 7.60
N LEU A 358 35.24 35.47 6.94
CA LEU A 358 35.16 35.96 5.55
C LEU A 358 35.24 37.48 5.49
N GLN A 359 34.67 38.19 6.46
CA GLN A 359 34.78 39.65 6.57
C GLN A 359 36.21 40.10 6.92
N SER A 360 36.90 39.40 7.83
CA SER A 360 38.31 39.71 8.16
C SER A 360 39.24 39.48 6.95
N ARG A 361 39.05 38.39 6.21
CA ARG A 361 39.81 38.10 4.98
C ARG A 361 39.55 39.10 3.85
N GLN A 362 38.34 39.64 3.74
CA GLN A 362 38.06 40.73 2.79
C GLN A 362 38.71 42.05 3.20
N ALA A 363 38.84 42.32 4.50
CA ALA A 363 39.52 43.51 5.01
C ALA A 363 41.04 43.46 4.79
N GLU A 364 41.69 42.32 5.08
CA GLU A 364 43.13 42.11 4.81
C GLU A 364 43.47 42.25 3.32
N LYS A 365 42.62 41.72 2.44
CA LYS A 365 42.84 41.82 0.98
C LYS A 365 42.70 43.25 0.44
N LYS A 366 42.05 44.15 1.19
CA LYS A 366 41.90 45.56 0.82
C LYS A 366 43.09 46.42 1.28
N SER A 367 43.82 45.99 2.31
CA SER A 367 45.03 46.68 2.80
C SER A 367 46.31 46.34 2.05
N GLU A 368 46.33 45.28 1.23
CA GLU A 368 47.52 44.85 0.46
C GLU A 368 47.61 45.42 -0.97
N THR A 369 46.86 46.48 -1.29
CA THR A 369 47.02 47.16 -2.59
C THR A 369 48.17 48.17 -2.48
N PRO A 370 49.33 47.99 -3.13
CA PRO A 370 50.43 48.95 -3.05
C PRO A 370 50.07 50.22 -3.83
N ALA A 371 50.43 51.38 -3.27
CA ALA A 371 50.32 52.67 -3.96
C ALA A 371 51.14 52.68 -5.26
N PRO A 372 50.66 53.32 -6.34
CA PRO A 372 51.43 53.41 -7.59
C PRO A 372 52.69 54.26 -7.39
N SER A 373 53.83 53.70 -7.79
CA SER A 373 55.14 54.35 -7.84
C SER A 373 55.12 55.55 -8.79
N SER A 374 55.52 56.71 -8.28
CA SER A 374 55.75 57.92 -9.06
C SER A 374 57.12 57.85 -9.75
N ASP A 375 57.17 57.33 -10.98
CA ASP A 375 58.31 57.50 -11.87
C ASP A 375 57.93 58.45 -13.01
N THR A 376 58.43 59.68 -12.91
CA THR A 376 58.56 60.66 -13.99
C THR A 376 59.62 60.23 -15.01
N PRO A 377 59.38 60.39 -16.32
CA PRO A 377 60.45 60.66 -17.27
C PRO A 377 60.46 62.15 -17.63
N ALA A 378 61.64 62.76 -17.53
CA ALA A 378 61.97 64.01 -18.18
C ALA A 378 62.39 63.74 -19.64
N SER A 379 62.18 64.77 -20.47
CA SER A 379 62.46 64.95 -21.92
C SER A 379 61.61 64.15 -22.91
#